data_AF-A0A5B7CN97-F1
#
_entry.id   AF-A0A5B7CN97-F1
#
_cell.length_a   1.000
_cell.length_b   1.000
_cell.length_c   1.000
_cell.angle_alpha   90.00
_cell.angle_beta   90.00
_cell.angle_gamma   90.00
#
_symmetry.space_group_name_H-M   'P 1'
#
loop_
_entity.id
_entity.type
_entity.pdbx_description
1 polymer ?
#
loop_
_entity_poly.entity_id
_entity_poly.type
_entity_poly.pdbx_seq_one_letter_code
_entity_poly.pdbx_strand_id
1 'polypeptide(L)'
;MLCIGQCLVQGVVERITTCAVCGRVFRGRNRHQNLQQHMLTHTGERPFACPHCPYTARQKPHIKGHILRLHPETVPGLVPSVP
;
A
#
# COMPACT_ATOMS: atom_id res chain seq x y z
N MET A 1 16.86 19.20 22.48
CA MET A 1 15.76 18.26 22.17
C MET A 1 14.97 18.77 20.96
N LEU A 2 15.47 18.54 19.74
CA LEU A 2 14.69 18.72 18.50
C LEU A 2 14.98 17.49 17.63
N CYS A 3 14.40 16.36 18.06
CA CYS A 3 14.50 15.07 17.37
C CYS A 3 13.50 15.06 16.21
N ILE A 4 13.81 15.77 15.12
CA ILE A 4 13.06 15.68 13.87
C ILE A 4 14.03 15.38 12.71
N GLY A 5 14.58 14.17 12.71
CA GLY A 5 14.78 13.41 11.47
C GLY A 5 15.96 13.74 10.54
N GLN A 6 17.18 13.97 11.04
CA GLN A 6 18.37 14.01 10.16
C GLN A 6 19.58 13.29 10.78
N CYS A 7 19.78 12.03 10.39
CA CYS A 7 21.08 11.39 10.49
C CYS A 7 21.89 11.79 9.24
N LEU A 8 22.78 12.78 9.37
CA LEU A 8 23.75 13.12 8.32
C LEU A 8 24.78 12.00 8.19
N VAL A 9 24.59 11.11 7.22
CA VAL A 9 25.66 10.29 6.66
C VAL A 9 25.99 10.88 5.28
N GLN A 10 27.12 11.58 5.19
CA GLN A 10 27.85 11.93 3.96
C GLN A 10 27.01 12.52 2.80
N GLY A 11 26.80 13.85 2.79
CA GLY A 11 26.61 14.64 1.56
C GLY A 11 25.36 14.42 0.69
N VAL A 12 24.55 13.40 0.96
CA VAL A 12 23.29 13.14 0.26
C VAL A 12 22.15 13.46 1.22
N VAL A 13 21.30 14.44 0.88
CA VAL A 13 20.06 14.68 1.63
C VAL A 13 19.10 13.52 1.34
N GLU A 14 19.33 12.39 2.01
CA GLU A 14 18.46 11.23 2.02
C GLU A 14 17.16 11.64 2.70
N ARG A 15 16.16 11.95 1.89
CA ARG A 15 14.83 12.27 2.40
C ARG A 15 14.20 10.97 2.91
N ILE A 16 14.13 10.82 4.22
CA ILE A 16 13.55 9.67 4.91
C ILE A 16 12.32 10.08 5.73
N THR A 17 11.41 9.15 5.98
CA THR A 17 10.27 9.32 6.90
C THR A 17 10.12 8.07 7.74
N THR A 18 9.85 8.21 9.03
CA THR A 18 9.78 7.09 9.97
C THR A 18 8.35 6.92 10.46
N CYS A 19 7.91 5.67 10.62
CA CYS A 19 6.63 5.37 11.26
C CYS A 19 6.70 5.70 12.76
N ALA A 20 5.77 6.51 13.24
CA ALA A 20 5.70 6.89 14.65
C ALA A 20 5.28 5.72 15.58
N VAL A 21 4.62 4.69 15.04
CA VAL A 21 4.11 3.56 15.83
C VAL A 21 5.15 2.44 15.98
N CYS A 22 5.88 2.11 14.92
CA CYS A 22 6.81 0.98 14.92
C CYS A 22 8.25 1.33 14.54
N GLY A 23 8.57 2.59 14.29
CA GLY A 23 9.94 3.03 13.96
C GLY A 23 10.44 2.61 12.56
N ARG A 24 9.61 1.98 11.72
CA ARG A 24 10.00 1.57 10.36
C ARG A 24 10.35 2.79 9.51
N VAL A 25 11.50 2.73 8.83
CA VAL A 25 12.02 3.82 7.99
C VAL A 25 11.61 3.61 6.53
N PHE A 26 11.10 4.69 5.92
CA PHE A 26 10.75 4.78 4.51
C PHE A 26 11.68 5.77 3.82
N ARG A 27 12.20 5.39 2.65
CA ARG A 27 13.19 6.15 1.88
C ARG A 27 12.67 6.43 0.47
N GLY A 28 13.33 7.35 -0.23
CA GLY A 28 13.05 7.67 -1.64
C GLY A 28 11.94 8.72 -1.86
N ARG A 29 11.63 9.00 -3.14
CA ARG A 29 10.65 10.03 -3.53
C ARG A 29 9.25 9.76 -2.99
N ASN A 30 8.83 8.49 -2.95
CA ASN A 30 7.47 8.09 -2.56
C ASN A 30 7.35 7.75 -1.07
N ARG A 31 8.34 8.13 -0.23
CA ARG A 31 8.37 7.78 1.20
C ARG A 31 7.10 8.13 1.96
N HIS A 32 6.49 9.28 1.66
CA HIS A 32 5.24 9.71 2.30
C HIS A 32 4.07 8.81 1.92
N GLN A 33 3.89 8.51 0.62
CA GLN A 33 2.84 7.58 0.17
C GLN A 33 3.04 6.18 0.75
N ASN A 34 4.28 5.70 0.80
CA ASN A 34 4.60 4.41 1.40
C ASN A 34 4.31 4.39 2.91
N LEU A 35 4.63 5.48 3.61
CA LEU A 35 4.29 5.64 5.03
C LEU A 35 2.77 5.67 5.24
N GLN A 36 2.02 6.46 4.46
CA GLN A 36 0.55 6.52 4.54
C GLN A 36 -0.08 5.15 4.29
N GLN A 37 0.37 4.45 3.24
CA GLN A 37 -0.06 3.09 2.94
C GLN A 37 0.29 2.10 4.06
N HIS A 38 1.45 2.28 4.70
CA HIS A 38 1.87 1.48 5.86
C HIS A 38 1.01 1.76 7.09
N MET A 39 0.58 3.00 7.34
CA MET A 39 -0.27 3.31 8.50
C MET A 39 -1.57 2.51 8.53
N LEU A 40 -2.09 2.10 7.36
CA LEU A 40 -3.24 1.20 7.25
C LEU A 40 -3.01 -0.19 7.90
N THR A 41 -1.75 -0.59 8.13
CA THR A 41 -1.45 -1.81 8.88
C THR A 41 -1.65 -1.67 10.37
N HIS A 42 -1.55 -0.45 10.90
CA HIS A 42 -1.79 -0.13 12.31
C HIS A 42 -3.27 0.17 12.57
N THR A 43 -3.92 0.94 11.68
CA THR A 43 -5.35 1.28 11.85
C THR A 43 -6.27 0.10 11.52
N GLY A 44 -5.79 -0.86 10.73
CA GLY A 44 -6.61 -1.98 10.28
C GLY A 44 -7.56 -1.64 9.13
N GLU A 45 -7.66 -0.38 8.73
CA GLU A 45 -8.51 0.08 7.64
C GLU A 45 -8.17 -0.61 6.32
N ARG A 46 -9.21 -0.93 5.54
CA ARG A 46 -9.11 -1.60 4.25
C ARG A 46 -9.95 -0.83 3.23
N PRO A 47 -9.41 0.25 2.64
CA PRO A 47 -10.19 1.18 1.83
C PRO A 47 -10.73 0.58 0.53
N PHE A 48 -10.20 -0.56 0.09
CA PHE A 48 -10.55 -1.14 -1.21
C PHE A 48 -11.47 -2.34 -1.02
N ALA A 49 -12.77 -2.13 -1.26
CA ALA A 49 -13.77 -3.19 -1.22
C ALA A 49 -13.93 -3.88 -2.58
N CYS A 50 -14.20 -5.18 -2.55
CA CYS A 50 -14.63 -5.92 -3.74
C CYS A 50 -16.10 -5.56 -4.03
N PRO A 51 -16.46 -5.26 -5.29
CA PRO A 51 -17.86 -5.01 -5.64
C PRO A 51 -18.72 -6.29 -5.69
N HIS A 52 -18.10 -7.48 -5.69
CA HIS A 52 -18.79 -8.76 -5.88
C HIS A 52 -18.86 -9.62 -4.62
N CYS A 53 -18.08 -9.29 -3.58
CA CYS A 53 -18.10 -10.02 -2.31
C CYS A 53 -17.64 -9.14 -1.14
N PRO A 54 -17.77 -9.59 0.12
CA PRO A 54 -17.37 -8.81 1.30
C PRO A 54 -15.85 -8.60 1.47
N TYR A 55 -15.02 -9.10 0.55
CA TYR A 55 -13.57 -9.00 0.67
C TYR A 55 -13.10 -7.55 0.56
N THR A 56 -12.19 -7.15 1.45
CA THR A 56 -11.57 -5.83 1.46
C THR A 56 -10.05 -5.94 1.55
N ALA A 57 -9.37 -5.01 0.89
CA ALA A 57 -7.92 -4.94 0.83
C ALA A 57 -7.39 -3.57 1.26
N ARG A 58 -6.14 -3.56 1.72
CA ARG A 58 -5.41 -2.32 2.05
C ARG A 58 -4.81 -1.63 0.83
N GLN A 59 -4.66 -2.34 -0.29
CA GLN A 59 -4.00 -1.84 -1.49
C GLN A 59 -4.75 -2.21 -2.78
N LYS A 60 -4.71 -1.33 -3.78
CA LYS A 60 -5.25 -1.55 -5.13
C LYS A 60 -4.77 -2.84 -5.84
N PRO A 61 -3.47 -3.17 -5.87
CA PRO A 61 -3.03 -4.40 -6.55
C PRO A 61 -3.61 -5.67 -5.92
N HIS A 62 -3.82 -5.68 -4.61
CA HIS A 62 -4.41 -6.83 -3.92
C HIS A 62 -5.89 -7.02 -4.28
N ILE A 63 -6.68 -5.94 -4.39
CA ILE A 63 -8.07 -6.06 -4.83
C ILE A 63 -8.16 -6.46 -6.31
N LYS A 64 -7.29 -5.92 -7.17
CA LYS A 64 -7.22 -6.30 -8.58
C LYS A 64 -6.91 -7.80 -8.72
N GLY A 65 -5.89 -8.30 -8.02
CA GLY A 65 -5.55 -9.73 -8.04
C GLY A 65 -6.66 -10.62 -7.47
N HIS A 66 -7.37 -10.14 -6.44
CA HIS A 66 -8.54 -10.83 -5.90
C HIS A 66 -9.66 -10.96 -6.95
N ILE A 67 -10.06 -9.86 -7.59
CA ILE A 67 -11.11 -9.86 -8.61
C ILE A 67 -10.71 -10.76 -9.78
N LEU A 68 -9.49 -10.63 -10.30
CA LEU A 68 -9.01 -11.45 -11.43
C LEU A 68 -9.03 -12.96 -11.15
N ARG A 69 -8.88 -13.37 -9.89
CA ARG A 69 -8.78 -14.79 -9.51
C ARG A 69 -10.08 -15.40 -9.02
N LEU A 70 -10.91 -14.63 -8.33
CA LEU A 70 -12.14 -15.12 -7.68
C LEU A 70 -13.42 -14.58 -8.33
N HIS A 71 -13.32 -13.56 -9.18
CA HIS A 71 -14.41 -13.00 -9.97
C HIS A 71 -13.98 -12.81 -11.44
N PRO A 72 -13.49 -13.86 -12.12
CA PRO A 72 -12.97 -13.75 -13.48
C PRO A 72 -14.04 -13.32 -14.50
N GLU A 73 -15.32 -13.61 -14.26
CA GLU A 73 -16.42 -13.24 -15.15
C GLU A 73 -16.78 -11.75 -15.18
N THR A 74 -16.25 -10.94 -14.27
CA THR A 74 -16.64 -9.53 -14.13
C THR A 74 -15.61 -8.54 -14.69
N VAL A 75 -14.56 -9.05 -15.33
CA VAL A 75 -13.47 -8.27 -15.92
C VAL A 75 -13.82 -7.92 -17.38
N PRO A 76 -14.04 -6.65 -17.74
CA PRO A 76 -14.31 -6.28 -19.13
C PRO A 76 -13.06 -6.55 -19.98
N GLY A 77 -13.16 -7.49 -20.93
CA GLY A 77 -12.10 -7.81 -21.89
C GLY A 77 -11.36 -9.13 -21.68
N LEU A 78 -11.73 -9.94 -20.68
CA LEU A 78 -11.37 -11.36 -20.65
C LEU A 78 -12.67 -12.15 -20.70
N VAL A 79 -13.09 -12.56 -21.90
CA VAL A 79 -13.97 -13.72 -21.99
C VAL A 79 -13.14 -14.89 -21.48
N PRO A 80 -13.50 -15.57 -20.39
CA PRO A 80 -13.03 -16.93 -20.23
C PRO A 80 -13.64 -17.68 -21.42
N SER A 81 -12.82 -17.95 -22.43
CA SER A 81 -13.14 -18.95 -23.45
C SER A 81 -13.24 -20.27 -22.71
N VAL A 82 -14.45 -20.56 -22.21
CA VAL A 82 -14.82 -21.85 -21.66
C VAL A 82 -14.82 -22.86 -22.81
N PRO A 83 -14.22 -24.05 -22.67
CA PRO A 83 -14.57 -25.20 -23.51
C PRO A 83 -15.93 -25.78 -23.10
#